data_AF-A0A7W0GW13-F1
#
_entry.id   AF-A0A7W0GW13-F1
#
_cell.length_a   1.000
_cell.length_b   1.000
_cell.length_c   1.000
_cell.angle_alpha   90.00
_cell.angle_beta   90.00
_cell.angle_gamma   90.00
#
_symmetry.space_group_name_H-M   'P 1'
#
loop_
_entity.id
_entity.type
_entity.pdbx_description
1 polymer ?
#
loop_
_entity_poly.entity_id
_entity_poly.type
_entity_poly.pdbx_seq_one_letter_code
_entity_poly.pdbx_strand_id
1 'polypeptide(L)'
;MKAITLPLVLRLSAVAAVLLSTACGYDDPSGPGPVEGRQMYAVDGSNQLREIDSDNPGEERSTVAITGMASGETMVGIDFNAADGQLYGVGSAGNVYTVNAATGAAARVGAGPVASLSGQFFGVDFNPVPNRLRIHSESGLNLRVDQTIGVLAATDGVLAFAAVDANAGATPNIVATAYTNSVTPAPTTTALFAIDSDLDVLVTLPNPNDGIMVTLGPLGVNTGDAAALDIAGDDGTA
;
A
#
# COMPACT_ATOMS: atom_id res chain seq x y z
N MET A 1 2.34 -7.82 10.76
CA MET A 1 1.05 -7.86 10.04
C MET A 1 1.04 -6.66 9.12
N LYS A 2 0.73 -6.84 7.83
CA LYS A 2 0.87 -5.81 6.79
C LYS A 2 -0.36 -5.77 5.87
N ALA A 3 -0.58 -4.65 5.19
CA ALA A 3 -1.76 -4.39 4.38
C ALA A 3 -1.40 -3.80 2.99
N ILE A 4 -2.30 -3.97 2.03
CA ILE A 4 -2.20 -3.82 0.56
C ILE A 4 -3.54 -3.19 0.10
N THR A 5 -3.68 -2.70 -1.13
CA THR A 5 -4.94 -2.17 -1.69
C THR A 5 -5.15 -2.67 -3.13
N LEU A 6 -6.32 -3.23 -3.48
CA LEU A 6 -6.57 -3.87 -4.79
C LEU A 6 -7.96 -3.52 -5.37
N PRO A 7 -8.09 -2.61 -6.35
CA PRO A 7 -9.35 -2.44 -7.08
C PRO A 7 -9.56 -3.53 -8.15
N LEU A 8 -10.78 -4.08 -8.25
CA LEU A 8 -11.09 -5.22 -9.13
C LEU A 8 -11.28 -4.82 -10.60
N VAL A 9 -10.33 -5.17 -11.47
CA VAL A 9 -10.63 -5.75 -12.80
C VAL A 9 -9.57 -6.81 -13.13
N LEU A 10 -9.62 -7.97 -12.46
CA LEU A 10 -8.93 -9.16 -12.98
C LEU A 10 -9.93 -10.31 -13.06
N ARG A 11 -10.35 -10.64 -14.28
CA ARG A 11 -10.65 -12.02 -14.59
C ARG A 11 -9.34 -12.77 -14.45
N LEU A 12 -9.32 -13.74 -13.54
CA LEU A 12 -8.25 -14.69 -13.26
C LEU A 12 -7.40 -14.96 -14.52
N SER A 13 -6.23 -14.35 -14.58
CA SER A 13 -5.14 -14.70 -15.48
C SER A 13 -3.88 -14.48 -14.68
N ALA A 14 -3.17 -15.58 -14.45
CA ALA A 14 -2.09 -15.73 -13.50
C ALA A 14 -1.09 -14.57 -13.53
N VAL A 15 -0.87 -13.92 -12.37
CA VAL A 15 0.41 -13.28 -12.09
C VAL A 15 1.34 -14.40 -11.66
N ALA A 16 2.37 -14.64 -12.46
CA ALA A 16 3.40 -15.62 -12.17
C ALA A 16 4.27 -15.08 -11.02
N ALA A 17 4.03 -15.55 -9.81
CA ALA A 17 5.06 -15.53 -8.77
C ALA A 17 6.12 -16.58 -9.15
N VAL A 18 7.33 -16.14 -9.49
CA VAL A 18 8.49 -17.04 -9.58
C VAL A 18 8.97 -17.30 -8.15
N LEU A 19 8.43 -18.34 -7.54
CA LEU A 19 8.94 -18.92 -6.29
C LEU A 19 9.75 -20.17 -6.65
N LEU A 20 11.08 -20.12 -6.47
CA LEU A 20 11.91 -21.31 -6.42
C LEU A 20 11.83 -21.89 -5.01
N SER A 21 11.01 -22.92 -4.82
CA SER A 21 11.16 -23.83 -3.67
C SER A 21 10.97 -25.27 -4.13
N THR A 22 11.93 -26.12 -3.77
CA THR A 22 11.88 -27.57 -3.99
C THR A 22 10.93 -28.21 -2.99
N ALA A 23 9.80 -28.74 -3.46
CA ALA A 23 8.86 -29.51 -2.64
C ALA A 23 9.11 -31.02 -2.74
N CYS A 24 9.07 -31.71 -1.60
CA CYS A 24 8.92 -33.15 -1.49
C CYS A 24 7.68 -33.45 -0.63
N GLY A 25 6.58 -33.89 -1.28
CA GLY A 25 5.62 -34.88 -0.76
C GLY A 25 4.25 -34.40 -0.22
N TYR A 26 3.18 -34.59 -1.04
CA TYR A 26 1.94 -35.39 -0.80
C TYR A 26 1.15 -35.25 0.53
N ASP A 27 -0.19 -35.21 0.69
CA ASP A 27 -1.44 -34.85 -0.03
C ASP A 27 -2.57 -34.95 1.05
N ASP A 28 -3.58 -34.05 1.08
CA ASP A 28 -5.06 -34.31 1.18
C ASP A 28 -5.87 -33.01 1.56
N PRO A 29 -7.07 -32.76 0.99
CA PRO A 29 -7.71 -31.44 0.89
C PRO A 29 -8.97 -31.28 1.78
N SER A 30 -9.33 -30.03 2.09
CA SER A 30 -10.65 -29.51 2.56
C SER A 30 -10.70 -28.73 3.88
N GLY A 31 -9.56 -28.42 4.49
CA GLY A 31 -9.44 -27.28 5.42
C GLY A 31 -8.66 -26.14 4.76
N PRO A 32 -8.78 -24.87 5.22
CA PRO A 32 -7.71 -23.92 4.94
C PRO A 32 -6.43 -24.58 5.49
N GLY A 33 -5.47 -24.82 4.59
CA GLY A 33 -4.21 -25.46 4.94
C GLY A 33 -3.46 -24.65 6.00
N PRO A 34 -2.38 -25.19 6.58
CA PRO A 34 -1.47 -24.40 7.39
C PRO A 34 -1.10 -23.12 6.63
N VAL A 35 -1.05 -22.00 7.36
CA VAL A 35 -0.56 -20.72 6.83
C VAL A 35 0.92 -20.89 6.53
N GLU A 36 1.26 -21.13 5.26
CA GLU A 36 2.66 -21.22 4.83
C GLU A 36 3.21 -19.83 4.46
N GLY A 37 2.37 -18.93 3.94
CA GLY A 37 2.73 -17.55 3.60
C GLY A 37 2.31 -16.48 4.62
N ARG A 38 2.73 -15.23 4.39
CA ARG A 38 2.43 -14.08 5.24
C ARG A 38 0.94 -13.70 5.18
N GLN A 39 0.44 -13.13 6.28
CA GLN A 39 -0.89 -12.52 6.33
C GLN A 39 -0.81 -11.10 5.77
N MET A 40 -1.59 -10.83 4.73
CA MET A 40 -1.74 -9.52 4.12
C MET A 40 -3.21 -9.11 4.11
N TYR A 41 -3.48 -7.82 4.13
CA TYR A 41 -4.83 -7.28 4.05
C TYR A 41 -5.00 -6.48 2.76
N ALA A 42 -6.18 -6.43 2.16
CA ALA A 42 -6.44 -5.63 0.96
C ALA A 42 -7.79 -4.91 1.05
N VAL A 43 -7.91 -3.70 0.49
CA VAL A 43 -9.24 -3.10 0.24
C VAL A 43 -9.65 -3.24 -1.22
N ASP A 44 -10.93 -3.52 -1.45
CA ASP A 44 -11.48 -3.68 -2.79
C ASP A 44 -12.44 -2.56 -3.22
N GLY A 45 -12.83 -2.58 -4.50
CA GLY A 45 -13.77 -1.61 -5.07
C GLY A 45 -15.21 -1.71 -4.54
N SER A 46 -15.53 -2.72 -3.72
CA SER A 46 -16.80 -2.84 -3.00
C SER A 46 -16.69 -2.36 -1.55
N ASN A 47 -15.59 -1.69 -1.20
CA ASN A 47 -15.29 -1.21 0.15
C ASN A 47 -15.24 -2.33 1.19
N GLN A 48 -14.64 -3.47 0.82
CA GLN A 48 -14.41 -4.60 1.72
C GLN A 48 -12.93 -4.71 2.06
N LEU A 49 -12.65 -5.07 3.31
CA LEU A 49 -11.33 -5.47 3.78
C LEU A 49 -11.21 -6.98 3.63
N ARG A 50 -10.24 -7.40 2.84
CA ARG A 50 -9.90 -8.80 2.55
C ARG A 50 -8.62 -9.18 3.28
N GLU A 51 -8.55 -10.39 3.75
CA GLU A 51 -7.33 -11.00 4.27
C GLU A 51 -6.89 -12.08 3.28
N ILE A 52 -5.63 -12.03 2.87
CA ILE A 52 -5.05 -12.92 1.85
C ILE A 52 -3.74 -13.55 2.35
N ASP A 53 -3.38 -14.66 1.72
CA ASP A 53 -2.10 -15.35 1.88
C ASP A 53 -1.10 -14.85 0.84
N SER A 54 0.12 -14.47 1.25
CA SER A 54 1.16 -14.05 0.28
C SER A 54 1.58 -15.14 -0.68
N ASP A 55 1.54 -16.39 -0.26
CA ASP A 55 1.97 -17.53 -1.08
C ASP A 55 0.84 -18.02 -1.96
N ASN A 56 -0.41 -17.73 -1.56
CA ASN A 56 -1.62 -18.03 -2.30
C ASN A 56 -2.54 -16.79 -2.37
N PRO A 57 -2.16 -15.74 -3.12
CA PRO A 57 -2.91 -14.48 -3.15
C PRO A 57 -4.31 -14.60 -3.76
N GLY A 58 -4.59 -15.72 -4.45
CA GLY A 58 -5.92 -16.08 -4.92
C GLY A 58 -6.82 -16.72 -3.86
N GLU A 59 -6.26 -17.13 -2.72
CA GLU A 59 -7.00 -17.68 -1.59
C GLU A 59 -7.30 -16.59 -0.56
N GLU A 60 -8.57 -16.22 -0.52
CA GLU A 60 -9.12 -15.33 0.49
C GLU A 60 -9.33 -16.08 1.80
N ARG A 61 -8.74 -15.55 2.89
CA ARG A 61 -8.92 -16.10 4.23
C ARG A 61 -10.16 -15.55 4.92
N SER A 62 -10.39 -14.25 4.77
CA SER A 62 -11.56 -13.59 5.33
C SER A 62 -11.90 -12.33 4.53
N THR A 63 -13.18 -11.95 4.57
CA THR A 63 -13.64 -10.68 4.02
C THR A 63 -14.68 -10.06 4.95
N VAL A 64 -14.50 -8.78 5.23
CA VAL A 64 -15.42 -7.98 6.05
C VAL A 64 -15.72 -6.65 5.39
N ALA A 65 -16.97 -6.21 5.46
CA ALA A 65 -17.34 -4.89 4.95
C ALA A 65 -16.74 -3.78 5.81
N ILE A 66 -16.17 -2.75 5.16
CA ILE A 66 -15.70 -1.58 5.88
C ILE A 66 -16.90 -0.70 6.24
N THR A 67 -17.03 -0.34 7.51
CA THR A 67 -18.16 0.44 8.06
C THR A 67 -17.66 1.61 8.90
N GLY A 68 -18.53 2.56 9.27
CA GLY A 68 -18.15 3.69 10.12
C GLY A 68 -17.44 4.86 9.41
N MET A 69 -17.29 4.79 8.08
CA MET A 69 -16.75 5.87 7.25
C MET A 69 -17.73 7.03 7.07
N ALA A 70 -17.25 8.16 6.51
CA ALA A 70 -18.13 9.25 6.13
C ALA A 70 -19.15 8.78 5.08
N SER A 71 -20.32 9.41 5.06
CA SER A 71 -21.33 9.13 4.04
C SER A 71 -20.78 9.40 2.64
N GLY A 72 -20.88 8.40 1.75
CA GLY A 72 -20.44 8.50 0.35
C GLY A 72 -18.94 8.31 0.13
N GLU A 73 -18.18 7.95 1.16
CA GLU A 73 -16.75 7.69 1.08
C GLU A 73 -16.43 6.19 0.98
N THR A 74 -15.35 5.88 0.28
CA THR A 74 -14.77 4.52 0.16
C THR A 74 -13.32 4.54 0.64
N MET A 75 -12.80 3.42 1.11
CA MET A 75 -11.39 3.27 1.46
C MET A 75 -10.54 3.24 0.19
N VAL A 76 -9.48 4.04 0.14
CA VAL A 76 -8.57 4.13 -1.02
C VAL A 76 -7.16 3.63 -0.74
N GLY A 77 -6.81 3.43 0.53
CA GLY A 77 -5.51 2.87 0.92
C GLY A 77 -5.49 2.51 2.40
N ILE A 78 -4.69 1.51 2.77
CA ILE A 78 -4.51 1.05 4.14
C ILE A 78 -3.07 0.66 4.41
N ASP A 79 -2.61 0.83 5.65
CA ASP A 79 -1.34 0.25 6.11
C ASP A 79 -1.34 0.09 7.64
N PHE A 80 -0.56 -0.87 8.14
CA PHE A 80 -0.30 -1.04 9.56
C PHE A 80 0.82 -0.13 10.02
N ASN A 81 0.54 0.67 11.05
CA ASN A 81 1.60 1.39 11.72
C ASN A 81 2.39 0.42 12.63
N ALA A 82 3.65 0.16 12.28
CA ALA A 82 4.52 -0.72 13.06
C ALA A 82 4.69 -0.28 14.53
N ALA A 83 4.56 1.02 14.83
CA ALA A 83 4.77 1.55 16.17
C ALA A 83 3.66 1.19 17.17
N ASP A 84 2.41 1.06 16.71
CA ASP A 84 1.24 0.78 17.57
C ASP A 84 0.48 -0.50 17.15
N GLY A 85 0.82 -1.10 16.01
CA GLY A 85 0.17 -2.29 15.45
C GLY A 85 -1.24 -2.04 14.91
N GLN A 86 -1.68 -0.78 14.84
CA GLN A 86 -3.01 -0.41 14.37
C GLN A 86 -3.03 -0.32 12.84
N LEU A 87 -4.07 -0.89 12.23
CA LEU A 87 -4.40 -0.68 10.82
C LEU A 87 -5.00 0.72 10.66
N TYR A 88 -4.38 1.56 9.86
CA TYR A 88 -4.94 2.83 9.43
C TYR A 88 -5.41 2.73 7.99
N GLY A 89 -6.35 3.59 7.63
CA GLY A 89 -6.86 3.73 6.28
C GLY A 89 -7.13 5.17 5.90
N VAL A 90 -7.08 5.45 4.60
CA VAL A 90 -7.42 6.73 3.99
C VAL A 90 -8.68 6.53 3.17
N GLY A 91 -9.69 7.37 3.40
CA GLY A 91 -10.90 7.39 2.59
C GLY A 91 -10.81 8.37 1.42
N SER A 92 -11.65 8.18 0.40
CA SER A 92 -11.67 8.93 -0.85
C SER A 92 -11.97 10.43 -0.70
N ALA A 93 -12.53 10.85 0.44
CA ALA A 93 -12.72 12.26 0.76
C ALA A 93 -11.53 12.87 1.53
N GLY A 94 -10.45 12.11 1.74
CA GLY A 94 -9.23 12.52 2.44
C GLY A 94 -9.29 12.34 3.96
N ASN A 95 -10.23 11.54 4.46
CA ASN A 95 -10.33 11.26 5.88
C ASN A 95 -9.41 10.11 6.28
N VAL A 96 -8.76 10.22 7.44
CA VAL A 96 -7.97 9.13 8.02
C VAL A 96 -8.81 8.36 9.02
N TYR A 97 -8.65 7.06 9.04
CA TYR A 97 -9.36 6.12 9.89
C TYR A 97 -8.38 5.19 10.59
N THR A 98 -8.71 4.78 11.82
CA THR A 98 -8.29 3.47 12.31
C THR A 98 -9.31 2.44 11.84
N VAL A 99 -8.87 1.22 11.54
CA VAL A 99 -9.73 0.13 11.05
C VAL A 99 -9.51 -1.11 11.90
N ASN A 100 -10.58 -1.71 12.39
CA ASN A 100 -10.50 -3.02 13.02
C ASN A 100 -10.40 -4.10 11.94
N ALA A 101 -9.25 -4.78 11.85
CA ALA A 101 -9.00 -5.77 10.81
C ALA A 101 -9.95 -6.98 10.85
N ALA A 102 -10.48 -7.35 12.03
CA ALA A 102 -11.36 -8.48 12.19
C ALA A 102 -12.83 -8.17 11.90
N THR A 103 -13.26 -6.91 12.03
CA THR A 103 -14.68 -6.52 11.88
C THR A 103 -14.95 -5.52 10.76
N GLY A 104 -13.91 -4.90 10.20
CA GLY A 104 -14.03 -3.81 9.22
C GLY A 104 -14.56 -2.49 9.81
N ALA A 105 -14.76 -2.40 11.13
CA ALA A 105 -15.22 -1.18 11.77
C ALA A 105 -14.13 -0.10 11.70
N ALA A 106 -14.39 0.99 10.97
CA ALA A 106 -13.52 2.14 10.86
C ALA A 106 -13.96 3.26 11.81
N ALA A 107 -13.01 3.93 12.43
CA ALA A 107 -13.23 5.11 13.26
C ALA A 107 -12.35 6.25 12.76
N ARG A 108 -12.97 7.41 12.49
CA ARG A 108 -12.26 8.59 11.98
C ARG A 108 -11.24 9.07 13.00
N VAL A 109 -10.05 9.38 12.51
CA VAL A 109 -9.01 10.12 13.22
C VAL A 109 -9.12 11.60 12.86
N GLY A 110 -9.13 12.47 13.86
CA GLY A 110 -9.24 13.92 13.67
C GLY A 110 -10.67 14.39 13.36
N ALA A 111 -10.79 15.69 13.06
CA ALA A 111 -12.08 16.36 12.92
C ALA A 111 -12.64 16.37 11.49
N GLY A 112 -11.83 16.04 10.48
CA GLY A 112 -12.22 16.14 9.07
C GLY A 112 -11.12 15.67 8.12
N PRO A 113 -11.28 15.91 6.81
CA PRO A 113 -10.27 15.54 5.83
C PRO A 113 -8.93 16.22 6.08
N VAL A 114 -7.84 15.50 5.85
CA VAL A 114 -6.49 16.07 5.93
C VAL A 114 -6.16 16.92 4.69
N ALA A 115 -6.67 16.51 3.54
CA ALA A 115 -6.55 17.21 2.27
C ALA A 115 -7.65 16.72 1.31
N SER A 116 -7.94 17.48 0.26
CA SER A 116 -8.64 16.91 -0.89
C SER A 116 -7.70 15.98 -1.64
N LEU A 117 -8.18 14.78 -1.94
CA LEU A 117 -7.42 13.82 -2.76
C LEU A 117 -7.73 14.04 -4.24
N SER A 118 -6.70 14.07 -5.06
CA SER A 118 -6.77 14.04 -6.51
C SER A 118 -6.24 12.70 -7.01
N GLY A 119 -6.82 12.22 -8.09
CA GLY A 119 -6.57 10.87 -8.60
C GLY A 119 -7.62 9.86 -8.13
N GLN A 120 -7.43 8.62 -8.53
CA GLN A 120 -8.28 7.45 -8.30
C GLN A 120 -7.49 6.30 -7.66
N PHE A 121 -6.16 6.29 -7.81
CA PHE A 121 -5.29 5.22 -7.36
C PHE A 121 -4.21 5.78 -6.44
N PHE A 122 -3.98 5.09 -5.32
CA PHE A 122 -3.23 5.66 -4.22
C PHE A 122 -2.26 4.65 -3.62
N GLY A 123 -1.01 5.08 -3.45
CA GLY A 123 -0.07 4.42 -2.56
C GLY A 123 -0.19 5.00 -1.17
N VAL A 124 -0.42 4.16 -0.16
CA VAL A 124 -0.54 4.56 1.25
C VAL A 124 0.33 3.65 2.11
N ASP A 125 1.31 4.23 2.82
CA ASP A 125 2.23 3.44 3.66
C ASP A 125 2.86 4.30 4.78
N PHE A 126 3.16 3.67 5.92
CA PHE A 126 3.82 4.31 7.03
C PHE A 126 5.33 4.37 6.84
N ASN A 127 5.89 5.57 6.92
CA ASN A 127 7.32 5.71 7.18
C ASN A 127 7.62 5.35 8.65
N PRO A 128 8.35 4.26 8.93
CA PRO A 128 8.57 3.80 10.30
C PRO A 128 9.55 4.68 11.10
N VAL A 129 10.30 5.60 10.44
CA VAL A 129 11.29 6.45 11.11
C VAL A 129 10.66 7.69 11.78
N PRO A 130 9.99 8.62 11.07
CA PRO A 130 9.25 9.72 11.70
C PRO A 130 7.85 9.30 12.14
N ASN A 131 7.43 8.05 11.88
CA ASN A 131 6.10 7.53 12.14
C ASN A 131 5.01 8.45 11.52
N ARG A 132 5.00 8.54 10.20
CA ARG A 132 4.06 9.36 9.42
C ARG A 132 3.51 8.58 8.25
N LEU A 133 2.22 8.77 7.98
CA LEU A 133 1.55 8.15 6.85
C LEU A 133 1.86 8.95 5.57
N ARG A 134 2.37 8.27 4.55
CA ARG A 134 2.58 8.82 3.20
C ARG A 134 1.38 8.49 2.34
N ILE A 135 0.96 9.44 1.50
CA ILE A 135 -0.06 9.23 0.48
C ILE A 135 0.51 9.73 -0.85
N HIS A 136 0.64 8.84 -1.81
CA HIS A 136 0.89 9.15 -3.21
C HIS A 136 -0.37 8.92 -4.03
N SER A 137 -0.49 9.60 -5.17
CA SER A 137 -1.50 9.24 -6.17
C SER A 137 -0.96 9.37 -7.58
N GLU A 138 -1.70 8.76 -8.49
CA GLU A 138 -1.36 8.70 -9.91
C GLU A 138 -1.45 10.09 -10.57
N SER A 139 -2.15 11.03 -9.92
CA SER A 139 -2.18 12.45 -10.30
C SER A 139 -1.00 13.29 -9.79
N GLY A 140 -0.01 12.66 -9.15
CA GLY A 140 1.20 13.33 -8.66
C GLY A 140 1.12 13.86 -7.22
N LEU A 141 0.15 13.40 -6.42
CA LEU A 141 0.09 13.77 -5.00
C LEU A 141 1.28 13.21 -4.22
N ASN A 142 1.75 14.00 -3.27
CA ASN A 142 2.74 13.59 -2.27
C ASN A 142 2.43 14.25 -0.94
N LEU A 143 1.69 13.53 -0.09
CA LEU A 143 1.22 14.04 1.20
C LEU A 143 1.86 13.28 2.34
N ARG A 144 2.17 14.00 3.43
CA ARG A 144 2.49 13.41 4.73
C ARG A 144 1.42 13.77 5.73
N VAL A 145 0.95 12.77 6.46
CA VAL A 145 -0.13 12.92 7.44
C VAL A 145 0.38 12.52 8.81
N ASP A 146 0.01 13.33 9.81
CA ASP A 146 0.10 12.95 11.22
C ASP A 146 -1.15 12.17 11.61
N GLN A 147 -1.02 10.86 11.61
CA GLN A 147 -2.07 9.91 11.95
C GLN A 147 -2.48 9.94 13.42
N THR A 148 -1.69 10.56 14.31
CA THR A 148 -2.02 10.57 15.74
C THR A 148 -3.19 11.51 16.05
N ILE A 149 -3.29 12.60 15.27
CA ILE A 149 -4.31 13.64 15.41
C ILE A 149 -5.14 13.84 14.14
N GLY A 150 -4.82 13.13 13.06
CA GLY A 150 -5.55 13.18 11.79
C GLY A 150 -5.44 14.53 11.12
N VAL A 151 -4.22 15.07 11.00
CA VAL A 151 -3.96 16.35 10.32
C VAL A 151 -2.87 16.20 9.27
N LEU A 152 -2.94 17.02 8.22
CA LEU A 152 -1.88 17.10 7.23
C LEU A 152 -0.60 17.66 7.87
N ALA A 153 0.49 16.90 7.78
CA ALA A 153 1.80 17.33 8.23
C ALA A 153 2.51 18.16 7.14
N ALA A 154 2.39 17.74 5.87
CA ALA A 154 2.93 18.48 4.73
C ALA A 154 2.29 18.04 3.40
N THR A 155 2.23 18.98 2.46
CA THR A 155 2.24 18.67 1.02
C THR A 155 3.67 18.80 0.55
N ASP A 156 4.26 17.67 0.15
CA ASP A 156 5.66 17.58 -0.26
C ASP A 156 5.83 17.95 -1.74
N GLY A 157 7.07 17.87 -2.23
CA GLY A 157 7.38 18.14 -3.64
C GLY A 157 6.56 17.26 -4.58
N VAL A 158 6.18 17.86 -5.72
CA VAL A 158 5.45 17.19 -6.79
C VAL A 158 6.28 16.03 -7.32
N LEU A 159 5.64 14.88 -7.53
CA LEU A 159 6.32 13.71 -8.07
C LEU A 159 6.88 14.01 -9.46
N ALA A 160 8.19 13.76 -9.64
CA ALA A 160 8.88 13.92 -10.91
C ALA A 160 10.11 13.01 -10.99
N PHE A 161 10.40 12.48 -12.18
CA PHE A 161 11.66 11.78 -12.41
C PHE A 161 12.84 12.75 -12.33
N ALA A 162 13.96 12.30 -11.74
CA ALA A 162 15.19 13.09 -11.67
C ALA A 162 15.67 13.49 -13.07
N ALA A 163 16.36 14.64 -13.18
CA ALA A 163 16.81 15.18 -14.47
C ALA A 163 17.78 14.26 -15.24
N VAL A 164 18.48 13.36 -14.54
CA VAL A 164 19.40 12.37 -15.11
C VAL A 164 18.80 10.97 -15.18
N ASP A 165 17.53 10.83 -14.83
CA ASP A 165 16.81 9.56 -14.89
C ASP A 165 16.50 9.17 -16.34
N ALA A 166 16.37 7.87 -16.60
CA ALA A 166 15.98 7.36 -17.92
C ALA A 166 14.60 7.86 -18.37
N ASN A 167 13.70 8.15 -17.41
CA ASN A 167 12.35 8.64 -17.63
C ASN A 167 12.21 10.15 -17.38
N ALA A 168 13.31 10.90 -17.39
CA ALA A 168 13.28 12.35 -17.18
C ALA A 168 12.29 13.06 -18.12
N GLY A 169 11.39 13.86 -17.55
CA GLY A 169 10.36 14.60 -18.28
C GLY A 169 9.06 13.83 -18.55
N ALA A 170 9.01 12.53 -18.26
CA ALA A 170 7.75 11.80 -18.21
C ALA A 170 6.89 12.28 -17.03
N THR A 171 5.57 12.24 -17.20
CA THR A 171 4.62 12.48 -16.11
C THR A 171 4.50 11.20 -15.28
N PRO A 172 4.80 11.23 -13.97
CA PRO A 172 4.64 10.05 -13.12
C PRO A 172 3.20 9.57 -12.99
N ASN A 173 3.01 8.26 -12.97
CA ASN A 173 1.73 7.59 -12.69
C ASN A 173 1.88 6.67 -11.47
N ILE A 174 2.07 7.25 -10.28
CA ILE A 174 2.36 6.48 -9.05
C ILE A 174 1.10 5.94 -8.40
N VAL A 175 0.95 4.62 -8.38
CA VAL A 175 -0.26 3.93 -7.91
C VAL A 175 -0.07 3.13 -6.63
N ALA A 176 1.18 2.81 -6.28
CA ALA A 176 1.52 2.08 -5.06
C ALA A 176 2.82 2.61 -4.44
N THR A 177 2.95 2.55 -3.13
CA THR A 177 4.17 2.94 -2.42
C THR A 177 4.36 2.09 -1.17
N ALA A 178 5.61 1.81 -0.80
CA ALA A 178 5.93 1.07 0.42
C ALA A 178 7.30 1.49 0.98
N TYR A 179 7.37 1.59 2.31
CA TYR A 179 8.61 1.79 3.05
C TYR A 179 9.21 0.47 3.50
N THR A 180 10.55 0.41 3.52
CA THR A 180 11.28 -0.69 4.16
C THR A 180 11.35 -0.52 5.68
N ASN A 181 11.71 -1.61 6.37
CA ASN A 181 11.99 -1.62 7.80
C ASN A 181 10.77 -1.24 8.67
N SER A 182 9.56 -1.64 8.27
CA SER A 182 8.35 -1.46 9.08
C SER A 182 8.35 -2.40 10.29
N VAL A 183 9.20 -2.09 11.27
CA VAL A 183 9.45 -2.87 12.49
C VAL A 183 9.29 -2.02 13.75
N THR A 184 9.14 -2.69 14.88
CA THR A 184 9.17 -2.09 16.22
C THR A 184 10.26 -2.76 17.07
N PRO A 185 11.10 -2.00 17.81
CA PRO A 185 11.16 -0.53 17.88
C PRO A 185 11.51 0.15 16.54
N ALA A 186 11.21 1.45 16.43
CA ALA A 186 11.42 2.22 15.20
C ALA A 186 12.88 2.14 14.70
N PRO A 187 13.11 1.92 13.39
CA PRO A 187 14.45 1.84 12.81
C PRO A 187 15.09 3.23 12.70
N THR A 188 16.41 3.26 12.42
CA THR A 188 17.14 4.50 12.13
C THR A 188 17.13 4.87 10.64
N THR A 189 16.83 3.92 9.75
CA THR A 189 16.77 4.11 8.31
C THR A 189 15.55 3.43 7.71
N THR A 190 15.07 3.97 6.60
CA THR A 190 14.06 3.39 5.73
C THR A 190 14.30 3.87 4.30
N ALA A 191 13.80 3.15 3.32
CA ALA A 191 13.79 3.54 1.91
C ALA A 191 12.35 3.49 1.39
N LEU A 192 11.99 4.45 0.55
CA LEU A 192 10.68 4.49 -0.12
C LEU A 192 10.80 3.91 -1.51
N PHE A 193 9.89 3.00 -1.84
CA PHE A 193 9.68 2.48 -3.18
C PHE A 193 8.28 2.80 -3.65
N ALA A 194 8.10 2.90 -4.96
CA ALA A 194 6.80 3.10 -5.58
C ALA A 194 6.74 2.43 -6.95
N ILE A 195 5.52 2.14 -7.40
CA ILE A 195 5.23 1.60 -8.73
C ILE A 195 4.69 2.73 -9.60
N ASP A 196 5.33 2.94 -10.75
CA ASP A 196 4.77 3.69 -11.86
C ASP A 196 4.12 2.69 -12.83
N SER A 197 2.79 2.70 -12.93
CA SER A 197 2.04 1.73 -13.75
C SER A 197 1.98 2.09 -15.23
N ASP A 198 2.22 3.35 -15.61
CA ASP A 198 2.26 3.72 -17.03
C ASP A 198 3.56 3.23 -17.70
N LEU A 199 4.65 3.27 -16.94
CA LEU A 199 5.98 2.89 -17.42
C LEU A 199 6.39 1.46 -17.05
N ASP A 200 5.58 0.75 -16.27
CA ASP A 200 5.88 -0.59 -15.73
C ASP A 200 7.24 -0.63 -15.01
N VAL A 201 7.54 0.37 -14.17
CA VAL A 201 8.82 0.48 -13.45
C VAL A 201 8.65 0.55 -11.94
N LEU A 202 9.64 -0.02 -11.25
CA LEU A 202 9.90 0.26 -9.84
C LEU A 202 10.76 1.51 -9.74
N VAL A 203 10.34 2.45 -8.89
CA VAL A 203 11.08 3.66 -8.57
C VAL A 203 11.41 3.73 -7.08
N THR A 204 12.40 4.55 -6.73
CA THR A 204 12.66 4.97 -5.36
C THR A 204 12.67 6.48 -5.24
N LEU A 205 12.34 7.01 -4.07
CA LEU A 205 12.49 8.42 -3.72
C LEU A 205 13.56 8.55 -2.63
N PRO A 206 14.82 8.89 -2.97
CA PRO A 206 15.90 9.01 -2.00
C PRO A 206 15.60 10.03 -0.89
N ASN A 207 14.91 11.12 -1.25
CA ASN A 207 14.33 12.06 -0.32
C ASN A 207 12.84 12.23 -0.65
N PRO A 208 11.94 11.46 -0.02
CA PRO A 208 10.52 11.50 -0.34
C PRO A 208 9.88 12.89 -0.28
N ASN A 209 10.46 13.81 0.48
CA ASN A 209 9.89 15.14 0.70
C ASN A 209 10.10 16.10 -0.47
N ASP A 210 11.07 15.85 -1.37
CA ASP A 210 11.26 16.65 -2.58
C ASP A 210 10.50 16.10 -3.80
N GLY A 211 9.94 14.89 -3.69
CA GLY A 211 9.16 14.25 -4.75
C GLY A 211 10.00 13.71 -5.92
N ILE A 212 11.33 13.75 -5.82
CA ILE A 212 12.20 13.33 -6.93
C ILE A 212 12.41 11.81 -6.91
N MET A 213 12.04 11.19 -8.01
CA MET A 213 12.07 9.75 -8.22
C MET A 213 13.27 9.33 -9.06
N VAL A 214 13.80 8.16 -8.76
CA VAL A 214 14.84 7.48 -9.54
C VAL A 214 14.32 6.09 -9.92
N THR A 215 14.39 5.77 -11.21
CA THR A 215 14.01 4.48 -11.78
C THR A 215 15.03 3.42 -11.38
N LEU A 216 14.57 2.32 -10.78
CA LEU A 216 15.41 1.19 -10.43
C LEU A 216 15.43 0.13 -11.53
N GLY A 217 14.30 -0.04 -12.22
CA GLY A 217 14.19 -0.98 -13.34
C GLY A 217 12.74 -1.35 -13.66
N PRO A 218 12.54 -2.15 -14.72
CA PRO A 218 11.22 -2.63 -15.10
C PRO A 218 10.68 -3.63 -14.07
N LEU A 219 9.35 -3.67 -13.92
CA LEU A 219 8.64 -4.66 -13.10
C LEU A 219 8.70 -6.08 -13.69
N GLY A 220 8.92 -6.19 -15.01
CA GLY A 220 8.90 -7.46 -15.73
C GLY A 220 7.50 -7.98 -16.05
N VAL A 221 6.46 -7.24 -15.66
CA VAL A 221 5.05 -7.45 -15.98
C VAL A 221 4.44 -6.14 -16.44
N ASN A 222 3.35 -6.22 -17.20
CA ASN A 222 2.50 -5.07 -17.47
C ASN A 222 1.48 -4.96 -16.34
N THR A 223 1.62 -3.96 -15.48
CA THR A 223 0.74 -3.74 -14.34
C THR A 223 -0.40 -2.78 -14.72
N GLY A 224 -1.53 -2.90 -14.04
CA GLY A 224 -2.57 -1.88 -14.09
C GLY A 224 -2.42 -0.88 -12.95
N ASP A 225 -3.25 0.17 -12.99
CA ASP A 225 -3.31 1.15 -11.89
C ASP A 225 -3.88 0.57 -10.59
N ALA A 226 -4.58 -0.56 -10.71
CA ALA A 226 -5.03 -1.38 -9.61
C ALA A 226 -3.90 -2.23 -9.00
N ALA A 227 -2.83 -1.57 -8.58
CA ALA A 227 -1.66 -2.20 -7.99
C ALA A 227 -1.51 -1.80 -6.52
N ALA A 228 -0.83 -2.66 -5.77
CA ALA A 228 -0.29 -2.30 -4.48
C ALA A 228 1.09 -2.93 -4.30
N LEU A 229 1.82 -2.35 -3.36
CA LEU A 229 3.18 -2.72 -3.02
C LEU A 229 3.23 -2.82 -1.51
N ASP A 230 3.81 -3.89 -1.01
CA ASP A 230 4.11 -4.07 0.40
C ASP A 230 5.54 -4.59 0.52
N ILE A 231 6.25 -4.22 1.58
CA ILE A 231 7.62 -4.68 1.82
C ILE A 231 7.72 -5.20 3.25
N ALA A 232 7.80 -6.51 3.41
CA ALA A 232 7.87 -7.22 4.69
C ALA A 232 8.90 -6.59 5.64
N GLY A 233 8.48 -6.26 6.86
CA GLY A 233 9.33 -5.52 7.80
C GLY A 233 10.44 -6.38 8.39
N ASP A 234 10.18 -7.67 8.53
CA ASP A 234 11.05 -8.69 9.13
C ASP A 234 12.24 -9.06 8.25
N ASP A 235 12.06 -9.14 6.93
CA ASP A 235 13.13 -9.57 6.02
C ASP A 235 13.28 -8.71 4.74
N GLY A 236 12.43 -7.69 4.56
CA GLY A 236 12.51 -6.79 3.40
C GLY A 236 11.99 -7.40 2.09
N THR A 237 11.33 -8.56 2.13
CA THR A 237 10.73 -9.16 0.93
C THR A 237 9.56 -8.32 0.46
N ALA A 238 9.55 -7.98 -0.83
CA ALA A 238 8.48 -7.25 -1.51
C ALA A 238 7.62 -8.19 -2.35
#